data_AF-A0A6B3NIQ5-F1
#
_entry.id   AF-A0A6B3NIQ5-F1
#
_cell.length_a   1.000
_cell.length_b   1.000
_cell.length_c   1.000
_cell.angle_alpha   90.00
_cell.angle_beta   90.00
_cell.angle_gamma   90.00
#
_symmetry.space_group_name_H-M   'P 1'
#
loop_
_entity.id
_entity.type
_entity.pdbx_description
1 polymer ?
#
loop_
_entity_poly.entity_id
_entity_poly.type
_entity_poly.pdbx_seq_one_letter_code
_entity_poly.pdbx_strand_id
1 'polypeptide(L)'
;SIIQGENNNNHQGNSAFDTANDARFYTLDIDLSDGNLEQGYVTFKDVTTLLDTEGNPFPERGIDPEGIALTNKGTLFISSEGDANSLLNPFVNQFSLAGEQFQELTVPNKFLPTADGSSGIRNNQAFESLTITPDERFLYTAVENALIQDGPRSSLEEESAVRILLRF
;
A
#
# COMPACT_ATOMS: atom_id res chain seq x y z
N SER A 1 -9.02 -3.22 -9.38
CA SER A 1 -9.10 -3.74 -8.01
C SER A 1 -8.82 -2.62 -7.02
N ILE A 2 -9.42 -2.65 -5.84
CA ILE A 2 -9.12 -1.74 -4.72
C ILE A 2 -8.54 -2.59 -3.59
N ILE A 3 -7.46 -2.16 -2.95
CA ILE A 3 -6.92 -2.86 -1.77
C ILE A 3 -7.48 -2.23 -0.51
N GLN A 4 -7.67 -3.06 0.52
CA GLN A 4 -8.02 -2.63 1.85
C GLN A 4 -7.14 -3.36 2.89
N GLY A 5 -6.53 -2.57 3.76
CA GLY A 5 -5.90 -3.00 5.00
C GLY A 5 -6.82 -2.95 6.22
N GLU A 6 -6.31 -3.46 7.33
CA GLU A 6 -6.83 -3.09 8.64
C GLU A 6 -6.34 -1.66 8.95
N ASN A 7 -7.24 -0.67 8.82
CA ASN A 7 -6.92 0.72 9.13
C ASN A 7 -6.41 0.85 10.58
N ASN A 8 -5.11 1.10 10.75
CA ASN A 8 -4.51 1.64 11.97
C ASN A 8 -4.70 3.18 12.06
N ASN A 9 -5.34 3.77 11.05
CA ASN A 9 -5.47 5.20 10.84
C ASN A 9 -6.73 5.77 11.49
N ASN A 10 -6.53 6.83 12.29
CA ASN A 10 -7.58 7.64 12.91
C ASN A 10 -8.27 8.57 11.88
N HIS A 11 -8.30 8.18 10.60
CA HIS A 11 -8.92 8.92 9.51
C HIS A 11 -10.45 8.83 9.68
N GLN A 12 -11.02 9.83 10.33
CA GLN A 12 -12.46 10.08 10.46
C GLN A 12 -13.06 10.43 9.09
N GLY A 13 -13.17 9.44 8.22
CA GLY A 13 -13.91 9.51 6.97
C GLY A 13 -14.89 8.36 6.92
N ASN A 14 -16.15 8.63 7.25
CA ASN A 14 -17.28 7.68 7.16
C ASN A 14 -17.22 6.91 5.85
N SER A 15 -16.80 5.66 5.93
CA SER A 15 -16.75 4.75 4.82
C SER A 15 -17.03 3.36 5.38
N ALA A 16 -17.75 2.55 4.62
CA ALA A 16 -18.31 1.27 5.05
C ALA A 16 -17.22 0.18 5.18
N PHE A 17 -16.12 0.50 5.87
CA PHE A 17 -14.91 -0.30 5.98
C PHE A 17 -14.86 -0.96 7.35
N ASP A 18 -15.07 -2.28 7.34
CA ASP A 18 -15.01 -3.14 8.52
C ASP A 18 -13.55 -3.33 8.96
N THR A 19 -13.26 -2.98 10.22
CA THR A 19 -11.94 -3.02 10.86
C THR A 19 -11.62 -4.39 11.46
N ALA A 20 -12.46 -5.41 11.25
CA ALA A 20 -12.36 -6.70 11.93
C ALA A 20 -11.98 -7.90 11.04
N ASN A 21 -11.52 -7.66 9.81
CA ASN A 21 -11.32 -8.74 8.84
C ASN A 21 -9.96 -8.62 8.13
N ASP A 22 -9.32 -9.78 7.86
CA ASP A 22 -8.03 -9.96 7.18
C ASP A 22 -7.76 -9.00 6.00
N ALA A 23 -6.52 -8.57 5.80
CA ALA A 23 -6.16 -7.73 4.65
C ALA A 23 -6.61 -8.36 3.31
N ARG A 24 -7.15 -7.55 2.39
CA ARG A 24 -7.85 -8.04 1.19
C ARG A 24 -7.81 -7.06 0.04
N PHE A 25 -8.17 -7.52 -1.15
CA PHE A 25 -8.53 -6.64 -2.26
C PHE A 25 -9.90 -7.00 -2.86
N TYR A 26 -10.53 -6.01 -3.48
CA TYR A 26 -11.81 -6.10 -4.13
C TYR A 26 -11.63 -6.09 -5.63
N THR A 27 -12.32 -7.01 -6.31
CA THR A 27 -12.51 -6.93 -7.76
C THR A 27 -13.80 -6.18 -8.03
N LEU A 28 -13.69 -5.10 -8.79
CA LEU A 28 -14.82 -4.24 -9.17
C LEU A 28 -14.97 -4.25 -10.68
N ASP A 29 -16.21 -4.21 -11.12
CA ASP A 29 -16.58 -3.82 -12.48
C ASP A 29 -17.07 -2.37 -12.43
N ILE A 30 -16.57 -1.53 -13.33
CA ILE A 30 -16.91 -0.10 -13.37
C ILE A 30 -17.28 0.23 -14.82
N ASP A 31 -18.56 0.48 -15.05
CA ASP A 31 -19.01 0.95 -16.36
C ASP A 31 -18.68 2.44 -16.51
N LEU A 32 -17.79 2.75 -17.45
CA LEU A 32 -17.43 4.12 -17.85
C LEU A 32 -17.68 4.33 -19.35
N SER A 33 -18.55 3.52 -19.95
CA SER A 33 -18.76 3.52 -21.40
C SER A 33 -19.30 4.85 -21.96
N ASP A 34 -19.98 5.64 -21.12
CA ASP A 34 -20.48 6.98 -21.44
C ASP A 34 -19.53 8.11 -21.00
N GLY A 35 -18.40 7.76 -20.36
CA GLY A 35 -17.41 8.69 -19.84
C GLY A 35 -17.74 9.29 -18.46
N ASN A 36 -18.82 8.88 -17.80
CA ASN A 36 -19.22 9.36 -16.47
C ASN A 36 -19.15 8.24 -15.43
N LEU A 37 -18.97 8.63 -14.16
CA LEU A 37 -19.10 7.72 -13.03
C LEU A 37 -20.38 8.08 -12.26
N GLU A 38 -21.41 7.25 -12.38
CA GLU A 38 -22.71 7.46 -11.74
C GLU A 38 -23.00 6.40 -10.68
N GLN A 39 -23.96 6.70 -9.79
CA GLN A 39 -24.41 5.74 -8.79
C GLN A 39 -24.98 4.49 -9.47
N GLY A 40 -24.47 3.32 -9.09
CA GLY A 40 -24.85 2.04 -9.67
C GLY A 40 -23.93 1.52 -10.77
N TYR A 41 -22.93 2.31 -11.22
CA TYR A 41 -21.98 1.87 -12.25
C TYR A 41 -20.84 1.02 -11.69
N VAL A 42 -20.64 1.05 -10.37
CA VAL A 42 -19.67 0.19 -9.67
C VAL A 42 -20.38 -1.06 -9.18
N THR A 43 -19.95 -2.22 -9.66
CA THR A 43 -20.40 -3.52 -9.18
C THR A 43 -19.25 -4.23 -8.47
N PHE A 44 -19.47 -4.63 -7.21
CA PHE A 44 -18.57 -5.51 -6.49
C PHE A 44 -18.67 -6.93 -7.05
N LYS A 45 -17.55 -7.46 -7.52
CA LYS A 45 -17.50 -8.80 -8.14
C LYS A 45 -16.97 -9.84 -7.17
N ASP A 46 -15.93 -9.50 -6.42
CA ASP A 46 -15.26 -10.44 -5.54
C ASP A 46 -14.46 -9.74 -4.43
N VAL A 47 -14.13 -10.51 -3.39
CA VAL A 47 -13.24 -10.13 -2.29
C VAL A 47 -12.20 -11.23 -2.13
N THR A 48 -10.92 -10.86 -2.18
CA THR A 48 -9.80 -11.80 -2.10
C THR A 48 -8.89 -11.44 -0.95
N THR A 49 -8.73 -12.34 0.01
CA THR A 49 -7.80 -12.17 1.15
C THR A 49 -6.36 -12.21 0.68
N LEU A 50 -5.52 -11.34 1.23
CA LEU A 50 -4.07 -11.35 1.05
C LEU A 50 -3.45 -12.35 2.02
N LEU A 51 -2.59 -13.22 1.50
CA LEU A 51 -1.92 -14.27 2.23
C LEU A 51 -0.41 -14.05 2.18
N ASP A 52 0.27 -14.37 3.28
CA ASP A 52 1.71 -14.37 3.37
C ASP A 52 2.35 -15.50 2.52
N THR A 53 3.68 -15.61 2.53
CA THR A 53 4.40 -16.64 1.76
C THR A 53 4.17 -18.07 2.25
N GLU A 54 3.58 -18.23 3.43
CA GLU A 54 3.19 -19.53 4.00
C GLU A 54 1.73 -19.88 3.67
N GLY A 55 1.00 -18.98 3.01
CA GLY A 55 -0.40 -19.15 2.63
C GLY A 55 -1.38 -18.82 3.76
N ASN A 56 -0.93 -18.16 4.83
CA ASN A 56 -1.79 -17.73 5.92
C ASN A 56 -2.27 -16.29 5.69
N PRO A 57 -3.48 -15.92 6.15
CA PRO A 57 -3.83 -14.51 6.26
C PRO A 57 -2.79 -13.76 7.09
N PHE A 58 -2.48 -12.52 6.70
CA PHE A 58 -1.65 -11.66 7.53
C PHE A 58 -2.30 -11.51 8.92
N PRO A 59 -1.51 -11.52 10.02
CA PRO A 59 -2.05 -11.31 11.34
C PRO A 59 -2.61 -9.89 11.47
N GLU A 60 -3.42 -9.68 12.51
CA GLU A 60 -3.94 -8.36 12.85
C GLU A 60 -2.80 -7.34 12.93
N ARG A 61 -2.93 -6.21 12.22
CA ARG A 61 -1.89 -5.16 12.07
C ARG A 61 -0.55 -5.67 11.47
N GLY A 62 -0.54 -6.80 10.78
CA GLY A 62 0.66 -7.38 10.15
C GLY A 62 1.03 -6.78 8.79
N ILE A 63 0.12 -6.01 8.19
CA ILE A 63 0.26 -5.35 6.90
C ILE A 63 -0.60 -4.09 6.91
N ASP A 64 -0.14 -3.05 6.20
CA ASP A 64 -0.87 -1.80 6.02
C ASP A 64 -0.84 -1.37 4.55
N PRO A 65 -1.62 -2.03 3.68
CA PRO A 65 -1.51 -1.90 2.25
C PRO A 65 -2.17 -0.61 1.71
N GLU A 66 -1.39 0.19 1.00
CA GLU A 66 -1.79 1.54 0.54
C GLU A 66 -1.73 1.72 -0.99
N GLY A 67 -1.16 0.75 -1.72
CA GLY A 67 -1.04 0.84 -3.18
C GLY A 67 -1.18 -0.50 -3.90
N ILE A 68 -1.81 -0.49 -5.08
CA ILE A 68 -2.01 -1.65 -5.96
C ILE A 68 -1.57 -1.37 -7.39
N ALA A 69 -0.86 -2.30 -8.02
CA ALA A 69 -0.60 -2.27 -9.45
C ALA A 69 -0.78 -3.65 -10.08
N LEU A 70 -1.63 -3.76 -11.10
CA LEU A 70 -1.82 -4.98 -11.88
C LEU A 70 -0.75 -5.09 -12.96
N THR A 71 -0.19 -6.30 -13.12
CA THR A 71 0.74 -6.62 -14.21
C THR A 71 0.00 -7.23 -15.42
N ASN A 72 0.60 -7.11 -16.60
CA ASN A 72 0.19 -7.75 -17.85
C ASN A 72 0.21 -9.28 -17.76
N LYS A 73 0.90 -9.86 -16.76
CA LYS A 73 0.93 -11.29 -16.48
C LYS A 73 -0.19 -11.76 -15.56
N GLY A 74 -1.05 -10.86 -15.09
CA GLY A 74 -2.14 -11.20 -14.17
C GLY A 74 -1.62 -11.47 -12.75
N THR A 75 -0.70 -10.63 -12.27
CA THR A 75 -0.25 -10.60 -10.86
C THR A 75 -0.39 -9.18 -10.32
N LEU A 76 -0.32 -9.02 -9.00
CA LEU A 76 -0.45 -7.72 -8.35
C LEU A 76 0.87 -7.37 -7.66
N PHE A 77 1.34 -6.14 -7.80
CA PHE A 77 2.19 -5.53 -6.79
C PHE A 77 1.32 -4.82 -5.76
N ILE A 78 1.71 -4.93 -4.49
CA ILE A 78 1.07 -4.26 -3.37
C ILE A 78 2.15 -3.57 -2.54
N SER A 79 1.95 -2.29 -2.25
CA SER A 79 2.78 -1.56 -1.29
C SER A 79 2.11 -1.55 0.07
N SER A 80 2.90 -1.78 1.11
CA SER A 80 2.49 -1.61 2.49
C SER A 80 3.27 -0.47 3.12
N GLU A 81 2.57 0.40 3.84
CA GLU A 81 3.13 1.47 4.64
C GLU A 81 4.00 0.91 5.78
N GLY A 82 3.53 -0.14 6.44
CA GLY A 82 4.15 -0.66 7.66
C GLY A 82 3.65 0.07 8.90
N ASP A 83 4.38 -0.05 10.01
CA ASP A 83 4.05 0.60 11.28
C ASP A 83 5.35 0.80 12.07
N ALA A 84 5.95 1.97 11.94
CA ALA A 84 7.16 2.37 12.66
C ALA A 84 7.02 2.34 14.18
N ASN A 85 5.82 2.58 14.73
CA ASN A 85 5.58 2.46 16.18
C ASN A 85 5.69 1.00 16.65
N SER A 86 5.40 0.04 15.77
CA SER A 86 5.48 -1.41 16.02
C SER A 86 6.72 -2.05 15.40
N LEU A 87 7.62 -1.27 14.79
CA LEU A 87 8.77 -1.72 14.00
C LEU A 87 8.39 -2.67 12.85
N LEU A 88 7.19 -2.52 12.31
CA LEU A 88 6.76 -3.19 11.10
C LEU A 88 7.33 -2.43 9.89
N ASN A 89 8.11 -3.12 9.07
CA ASN A 89 8.75 -2.53 7.91
C ASN A 89 7.74 -2.23 6.80
N PRO A 90 7.93 -1.13 6.03
CA PRO A 90 7.25 -0.95 4.76
C PRO A 90 7.69 -2.04 3.78
N PHE A 91 6.84 -2.38 2.81
CA PHE A 91 7.21 -3.30 1.73
C PHE A 91 6.59 -2.94 0.39
N VAL A 92 7.14 -3.54 -0.67
CA VAL A 92 6.47 -3.70 -1.96
C VAL A 92 6.63 -5.14 -2.38
N ASN A 93 5.53 -5.90 -2.38
CA ASN A 93 5.54 -7.35 -2.60
C ASN A 93 4.62 -7.72 -3.76
N GLN A 94 4.83 -8.90 -4.33
CA GLN A 94 4.04 -9.42 -5.44
C GLN A 94 3.14 -10.56 -4.99
N PHE A 95 1.89 -10.50 -5.45
CA PHE A 95 0.79 -11.38 -5.10
C PHE A 95 0.14 -11.97 -6.34
N SER A 96 -0.36 -13.20 -6.23
CA SER A 96 -1.23 -13.79 -7.24
C SER A 96 -2.61 -13.12 -7.22
N LEU A 97 -3.42 -13.29 -8.27
CA LEU A 97 -4.83 -12.87 -8.24
C LEU A 97 -5.70 -13.70 -7.28
N ALA A 98 -5.15 -14.78 -6.71
CA ALA A 98 -5.77 -15.50 -5.61
C ALA A 98 -5.35 -14.97 -4.23
N GLY A 99 -4.48 -13.94 -4.18
CA GLY A 99 -4.05 -13.28 -2.95
C GLY A 99 -2.77 -13.84 -2.33
N GLU A 100 -2.12 -14.82 -2.95
CA GLU A 100 -0.92 -15.45 -2.38
C GLU A 100 0.33 -14.60 -2.65
N GLN A 101 1.05 -14.20 -1.59
CA GLN A 101 2.36 -13.58 -1.74
C GLN A 101 3.38 -14.60 -2.27
N PHE A 102 4.11 -14.25 -3.32
CA PHE A 102 5.15 -15.14 -3.87
C PHE A 102 6.49 -14.44 -4.11
N GLN A 103 6.57 -13.11 -3.99
CA GLN A 103 7.82 -12.37 -4.15
C GLN A 103 7.87 -11.13 -3.26
N GLU A 104 9.02 -10.89 -2.65
CA GLU A 104 9.32 -9.67 -1.90
C GLU A 104 10.35 -8.83 -2.66
N LEU A 105 10.13 -7.52 -2.73
CA LEU A 105 11.14 -6.59 -3.25
C LEU A 105 11.93 -5.98 -2.10
N THR A 106 13.26 -5.96 -2.23
CA THR A 106 14.12 -5.36 -1.20
C THR A 106 13.86 -3.85 -1.08
N VAL A 107 13.41 -3.45 0.11
CA VAL A 107 13.30 -2.05 0.51
C VAL A 107 14.66 -1.58 1.05
N PRO A 108 15.18 -0.40 0.66
CA PRO A 108 16.45 0.09 1.19
C PRO A 108 16.35 0.37 2.69
N ASN A 109 17.42 0.06 3.43
CA ASN A 109 17.49 0.23 4.89
C ASN A 109 17.06 1.62 5.40
N LYS A 110 17.24 2.69 4.60
CA LYS A 110 16.85 4.05 5.01
C LYS A 110 15.34 4.21 5.25
N PHE A 111 14.51 3.35 4.67
CA PHE A 111 13.06 3.34 4.88
C PHE A 111 12.65 2.47 6.07
N LEU A 112 13.54 1.63 6.59
CA LEU A 112 13.19 0.73 7.69
C LEU A 112 13.20 1.50 9.01
N PRO A 113 12.12 1.42 9.82
CA PRO A 113 12.08 2.07 11.12
C PRO A 113 13.12 1.47 12.07
N THR A 114 13.76 2.32 12.87
CA THR A 114 14.68 1.88 13.93
C THR A 114 14.06 2.02 15.32
N ALA A 115 14.45 1.13 16.23
CA ALA A 115 13.92 1.09 17.61
C ALA A 115 14.13 2.38 18.41
N ASP A 116 15.18 3.15 18.08
CA ASP A 116 15.47 4.45 18.69
C ASP A 116 14.71 5.62 18.02
N GLY A 117 13.91 5.34 16.98
CA GLY A 117 13.16 6.33 16.22
C GLY A 117 14.03 7.35 15.50
N SER A 118 15.30 7.04 15.24
CA SER A 118 16.27 7.96 14.61
C SER A 118 16.25 7.92 13.08
N SER A 119 15.67 6.88 12.47
CA SER A 119 15.57 6.74 11.02
C SER A 119 14.39 5.89 10.58
N GLY A 120 14.07 5.97 9.29
CA GLY A 120 13.02 5.21 8.65
C GLY A 120 11.80 6.04 8.28
N ILE A 121 10.74 5.32 7.93
CA ILE A 121 9.43 5.88 7.63
C ILE A 121 8.78 6.55 8.86
N ARG A 122 7.73 7.32 8.59
CA ARG A 122 6.83 7.89 9.59
C ARG A 122 5.48 7.21 9.44
N ASN A 123 4.83 6.88 10.55
CA ASN A 123 3.47 6.34 10.53
C ASN A 123 2.46 7.28 9.87
N ASN A 124 1.51 6.67 9.16
CA ASN A 124 0.53 7.29 8.28
C ASN A 124 1.20 8.27 7.32
N GLN A 125 2.38 7.97 6.77
CA GLN A 125 3.19 8.90 5.96
C GLN A 125 4.28 8.19 5.11
N ALA A 126 4.15 6.88 4.87
CA ALA A 126 5.15 6.09 4.15
C ALA A 126 4.70 5.74 2.72
N PHE A 127 4.82 4.49 2.28
CA PHE A 127 4.54 4.06 0.91
C PHE A 127 3.04 4.10 0.55
N GLU A 128 2.51 5.32 0.41
CA GLU A 128 1.11 5.66 0.05
C GLU A 128 0.82 5.59 -1.46
N SER A 129 1.76 5.06 -2.25
CA SER A 129 1.64 5.09 -3.70
C SER A 129 2.31 3.90 -4.34
N LEU A 130 1.75 3.41 -5.44
CA LEU A 130 2.35 2.37 -6.25
C LEU A 130 1.88 2.48 -7.68
N THR A 131 2.81 2.43 -8.63
CA THR A 131 2.47 2.33 -10.05
C THR A 131 3.56 1.59 -10.81
N ILE A 132 3.16 0.94 -11.91
CA ILE A 132 4.03 0.23 -12.84
C ILE A 132 3.91 0.87 -14.21
N THR A 133 5.02 0.99 -14.94
CA THR A 133 4.98 1.52 -16.32
C THR A 133 4.25 0.56 -17.26
N PRO A 134 3.63 1.05 -18.35
CA PRO A 134 2.92 0.18 -19.30
C PRO A 134 3.77 -0.93 -19.92
N ASP A 135 5.07 -0.68 -20.10
CA ASP A 135 6.06 -1.65 -20.57
C ASP A 135 6.64 -2.54 -19.45
N GLU A 136 6.15 -2.38 -18.22
CA GLU A 136 6.53 -3.09 -16.99
C GLU A 136 8.01 -3.04 -16.64
N ARG A 137 8.75 -2.11 -17.23
CA ARG A 137 10.17 -1.98 -16.93
C ARG A 137 10.44 -1.27 -15.62
N PHE A 138 9.51 -0.48 -15.11
CA PHE A 138 9.75 0.31 -13.90
C PHE A 138 8.55 0.22 -12.96
N LEU A 139 8.85 -0.02 -11.69
CA LEU A 139 7.91 0.11 -10.60
C LEU A 139 8.29 1.32 -9.74
N TYR A 140 7.31 2.16 -9.42
CA TYR A 140 7.47 3.36 -8.62
C TYR A 140 6.59 3.29 -7.38
N THR A 141 7.16 3.65 -6.25
CA THR A 141 6.45 4.02 -5.02
C THR A 141 7.10 5.30 -4.47
N ALA A 142 6.42 5.99 -3.57
CA ALA A 142 6.94 7.17 -2.91
C ALA A 142 6.41 7.24 -1.48
N VAL A 143 7.20 7.90 -0.62
CA VAL A 143 6.73 8.28 0.70
C VAL A 143 5.88 9.54 0.65
N GLU A 144 4.78 9.61 1.41
CA GLU A 144 3.94 10.82 1.52
C GLU A 144 4.70 11.99 2.14
N ASN A 145 5.65 11.71 3.06
CA ASN A 145 6.44 12.73 3.74
C ASN A 145 7.92 12.38 3.85
N ALA A 146 8.73 13.31 4.35
CA ALA A 146 10.14 13.02 4.61
C ALA A 146 10.29 11.84 5.58
N LEU A 147 11.29 11.01 5.31
CA LEU A 147 11.79 10.06 6.29
C LEU A 147 12.27 10.80 7.54
N ILE A 148 12.36 10.09 8.66
CA ILE A 148 12.78 10.66 9.95
C ILE A 148 14.08 11.46 9.82
N GLN A 149 15.07 10.87 9.14
CA GLN A 149 16.40 11.42 8.96
C GLN A 149 16.50 12.52 7.89
N ASP A 150 15.44 12.76 7.11
CA ASP A 150 15.47 13.68 5.97
C ASP A 150 14.97 15.07 6.31
N GLY A 151 14.24 15.23 7.42
CA GLY A 151 13.74 16.53 7.86
C GLY A 151 12.41 16.45 8.59
N PRO A 152 11.83 17.61 8.94
CA PRO A 152 10.53 17.70 9.59
C PRO A 152 9.41 17.25 8.65
N ARG A 153 8.22 17.09 9.23
CA ARG A 153 6.99 16.92 8.44
C ARG A 153 6.69 18.20 7.68
N SER A 154 6.08 18.07 6.51
CA SER A 154 5.55 19.24 5.80
C SER A 154 4.51 19.97 6.65
N SER A 155 4.52 21.29 6.60
CA SER A 155 3.48 22.15 7.17
C SER A 155 3.14 23.27 6.19
N LEU A 156 2.25 24.20 6.58
CA LEU A 156 1.98 25.39 5.78
C LEU A 156 3.21 26.33 5.66
N GLU A 157 4.19 26.17 6.56
CA GLU A 157 5.35 27.04 6.68
C GLU A 157 6.68 26.30 6.39
N GLU A 158 6.65 24.96 6.35
CA GLU A 158 7.85 24.12 6.22
C GLU A 158 7.68 23.12 5.06
N GLU A 159 8.62 23.14 4.12
CA GLU A 159 8.73 22.13 3.08
C GLU A 159 9.32 20.82 3.63
N SER A 160 9.00 19.70 2.98
CA SER A 160 9.50 18.39 3.36
C SER A 160 9.91 17.58 2.15
N ALA A 161 11.07 16.92 2.22
CA ALA A 161 11.64 16.19 1.11
C ALA A 161 11.05 14.78 1.00
N VAL A 162 10.21 14.55 0.00
CA VAL A 162 9.71 13.19 -0.32
C VAL A 162 10.72 12.40 -1.13
N ARG A 163 10.73 11.07 -0.95
CA ARG A 163 11.56 10.15 -1.74
C ARG A 163 10.69 9.32 -2.66
N ILE A 164 11.05 9.31 -3.94
CA ILE A 164 10.52 8.35 -4.92
C ILE A 164 11.50 7.17 -5.00
N LEU A 165 10.97 5.97 -4.81
CA LEU A 165 11.70 4.72 -4.95
C LEU A 165 11.39 4.10 -6.31
N LEU A 166 12.44 3.91 -7.10
CA LEU A 166 12.40 3.20 -8.37
C LEU A 166 12.94 1.77 -8.22
N ARG A 167 12.26 0.80 -8.84
CA ARG A 167 12.62 -0.63 -8.80
C ARG A 167 12.55 -1.32 -10.16
N PHE A 168 13.37 -2.35 -10.28
CA PHE A 168 13.48 -3.32 -11.38
C PHE A 168 13.73 -4.72 -10.79
#